data_AF-A0A1Q9LMR0-F1
#
_entry.id   AF-A0A1Q9LMR0-F1
#
_cell.length_a   1.000
_cell.length_b   1.000
_cell.length_c   1.000
_cell.angle_alpha   90.00
_cell.angle_beta   90.00
_cell.angle_gamma   90.00
#
_symmetry.space_group_name_H-M   'P 1'
#
loop_
_entity.id
_entity.type
_entity.pdbx_description
1 polymer ?
#
loop_
_entity_poly.entity_id
_entity_poly.type
_entity_poly.pdbx_seq_one_letter_code
_entity_poly.pdbx_strand_id
1 'polypeptide(L)'
;MEIINSRVAALRALSAPQWYALVVGAFLLIRGTTTLIAGADFSLPGSGWRAVPQVLVALLLLAALPRPAVAWRAVLAVGCLYAAEAVIGNLDGGDILGVIPVDARDRVVHPTLAVLALLAVLARFRRRG
;
A
#
# COMPACT_ATOMS: atom_id res chain seq x y z
N MET A 1 -19.43 13.97 23.86
CA MET A 1 -19.30 14.81 22.66
C MET A 1 -17.84 15.27 22.43
N GLU A 2 -17.11 15.64 23.49
CA GLU A 2 -15.71 16.10 23.43
C GLU A 2 -14.71 15.10 22.83
N ILE A 3 -14.80 13.81 23.18
CA ILE A 3 -13.91 12.75 22.66
C ILE A 3 -14.04 12.56 21.13
N ILE A 4 -15.23 12.77 20.58
CA ILE A 4 -15.45 12.63 19.13
C ILE A 4 -14.80 13.82 18.41
N ASN A 5 -14.97 15.03 18.93
CA ASN A 5 -14.38 16.24 18.36
C ASN A 5 -12.85 16.21 18.36
N SER A 6 -12.23 15.71 19.45
CA SER A 6 -10.77 15.59 19.52
C SER A 6 -10.21 14.57 18.53
N ARG A 7 -10.90 13.44 18.33
CA ARG A 7 -10.53 12.46 17.29
C ARG A 7 -10.67 13.01 15.88
N VAL A 8 -11.76 13.73 15.59
CA VAL A 8 -11.97 14.37 14.28
C VAL A 8 -10.89 15.43 14.00
N ALA A 9 -10.52 16.23 15.01
CA ALA A 9 -9.44 17.20 14.88
C ALA A 9 -8.08 16.52 14.60
N ALA A 10 -7.77 15.43 15.32
CA ALA A 10 -6.54 14.66 15.09
C ALA A 10 -6.48 14.06 13.68
N LEU A 11 -7.59 13.54 13.15
CA LEU A 11 -7.67 13.02 11.79
C LEU A 11 -7.46 14.12 10.73
N ARG A 12 -8.04 15.30 10.94
CA ARG A 12 -7.85 16.45 10.03
C ARG A 12 -6.41 16.95 9.98
N ALA A 13 -5.63 16.73 11.04
CA ALA A 13 -4.23 17.12 11.11
C ALA A 13 -3.28 16.17 10.33
N LEU A 14 -3.76 15.01 9.85
CA LEU A 14 -2.91 14.07 9.12
C LEU A 14 -2.44 14.65 7.77
N SER A 15 -1.15 14.49 7.50
CA SER A 15 -0.57 14.84 6.20
C SER A 15 -0.99 13.87 5.09
N ALA A 16 -0.84 14.27 3.82
CA ALA A 16 -1.21 13.40 2.69
C ALA A 16 -0.51 12.02 2.71
N PRO A 17 0.80 11.90 3.02
CA PRO A 17 1.43 10.59 3.18
C PRO A 17 0.88 9.77 4.35
N GLN A 18 0.45 10.41 5.44
CA GLN A 18 -0.17 9.71 6.57
C GLN A 18 -1.57 9.20 6.18
N TRP A 19 -2.35 9.99 5.43
CA TRP A 19 -3.61 9.53 4.86
C TRP A 19 -3.44 8.35 3.92
N TYR A 20 -2.45 8.40 3.02
CA TYR A 20 -2.09 7.27 2.17
C TYR A 20 -1.75 6.05 3.03
N ALA A 21 -0.84 6.20 3.99
CA ALA A 21 -0.39 5.11 4.84
C ALA A 21 -1.54 4.47 5.64
N LEU A 22 -2.48 5.29 6.13
CA LEU A 22 -3.66 4.82 6.83
C LEU A 22 -4.61 4.06 5.90
N VAL A 23 -5.04 4.68 4.80
CA VAL A 23 -6.07 4.10 3.91
C VAL A 23 -5.53 2.88 3.18
N VAL A 24 -4.37 3.00 2.54
CA VAL A 24 -3.75 1.91 1.79
C VAL A 24 -3.27 0.81 2.76
N GLY A 25 -2.65 1.19 3.87
CA GLY A 25 -2.24 0.23 4.90
C GLY A 25 -3.43 -0.58 5.43
N ALA A 26 -4.55 0.07 5.78
CA ALA A 26 -5.75 -0.63 6.23
C ALA A 26 -6.33 -1.55 5.14
N PHE A 27 -6.44 -1.06 3.89
CA PHE A 27 -6.93 -1.86 2.77
C PHE A 27 -6.08 -3.12 2.54
N LEU A 28 -4.77 -2.96 2.50
CA LEU A 28 -3.82 -4.06 2.29
C LEU A 28 -3.83 -5.04 3.47
N LEU A 29 -3.96 -4.53 4.70
CA LEU A 29 -4.04 -5.38 5.89
C LEU A 29 -5.29 -6.25 5.82
N ILE A 30 -6.47 -5.64 5.65
CA ILE A 30 -7.76 -6.35 5.59
C ILE A 30 -7.74 -7.41 4.51
N ARG A 31 -7.34 -7.05 3.28
CA ARG A 31 -7.32 -8.00 2.17
C ARG A 31 -6.31 -9.13 2.41
N GLY A 32 -5.12 -8.81 2.91
CA GLY A 32 -4.07 -9.80 3.11
C GLY A 32 -4.46 -10.80 4.19
N THR A 33 -4.95 -10.30 5.33
CA THR A 33 -5.38 -11.16 6.45
C THR A 33 -6.61 -11.98 6.09
N THR A 34 -7.62 -11.42 5.40
CA THR A 34 -8.79 -12.19 4.95
C THR A 34 -8.40 -13.32 4.00
N THR A 35 -7.44 -13.09 3.10
CA THR A 35 -6.93 -14.16 2.21
C THR A 35 -6.28 -15.29 3.02
N LEU A 36 -5.42 -14.94 3.99
CA LEU A 36 -4.75 -15.92 4.85
C LEU A 36 -5.74 -16.72 5.71
N ILE A 37 -6.73 -16.04 6.31
CA ILE A 37 -7.75 -16.65 7.16
C ILE A 37 -8.69 -17.55 6.35
N ALA A 38 -8.99 -17.21 5.10
CA ALA A 38 -9.87 -17.98 4.21
C ALA A 38 -9.25 -19.26 3.65
N GLY A 39 -8.05 -19.66 4.11
CA GLY A 39 -7.36 -20.86 3.64
C GLY A 39 -6.52 -20.59 2.39
N ALA A 40 -5.57 -19.66 2.49
CA ALA A 40 -4.69 -19.32 1.38
C ALA A 40 -3.86 -20.52 0.89
N ASP A 41 -3.68 -20.60 -0.43
CA ASP A 41 -2.86 -21.62 -1.07
C ASP A 41 -1.39 -21.17 -1.13
N PHE A 42 -0.46 -22.06 -0.80
CA PHE A 42 0.99 -21.81 -0.82
C PHE A 42 1.71 -22.67 -1.86
N SER A 43 0.99 -23.34 -2.75
CA SER A 43 1.59 -23.83 -3.99
C SER A 43 2.14 -22.63 -4.81
N LEU A 44 3.07 -22.84 -5.75
CA LEU A 44 3.47 -21.78 -6.67
C LEU A 44 2.58 -21.89 -7.92
N PRO A 45 1.75 -20.88 -8.26
CA PRO A 45 1.64 -19.52 -7.71
C PRO A 45 0.38 -19.27 -6.86
N GLY A 46 0.51 -19.42 -5.55
CA GLY A 46 -0.59 -19.47 -4.61
C GLY A 46 -0.94 -18.12 -3.99
N SER A 47 -2.20 -17.99 -3.58
CA SER A 47 -2.76 -16.78 -2.98
C SER A 47 -2.08 -16.38 -1.66
N GLY A 48 -1.49 -17.34 -0.94
CA GLY A 48 -0.74 -17.14 0.30
C GLY A 48 0.56 -16.38 0.08
N TRP A 49 1.34 -16.74 -0.95
CA TRP A 49 2.57 -16.03 -1.31
C TRP A 49 2.32 -14.58 -1.71
N ARG A 50 1.11 -14.29 -2.22
CA ARG A 50 0.69 -12.94 -2.57
C ARG A 50 0.16 -12.16 -1.36
N ALA A 51 -0.48 -12.83 -0.40
CA ALA A 51 -1.04 -12.21 0.79
C ALA A 51 0.02 -11.79 1.81
N VAL A 52 1.09 -12.58 1.98
CA VAL A 52 2.18 -12.29 2.94
C VAL A 52 2.85 -10.93 2.71
N PRO A 53 3.43 -10.62 1.52
CA PRO A 53 4.06 -9.32 1.29
C PRO A 53 3.05 -8.18 1.42
N GLN A 54 1.78 -8.42 1.07
CA GLN A 54 0.71 -7.44 1.22
C GLN A 54 0.48 -7.05 2.70
N VAL A 55 0.46 -8.04 3.61
CA VAL A 55 0.37 -7.78 5.06
C VAL A 55 1.62 -7.06 5.56
N LEU A 56 2.82 -7.45 5.12
CA LEU A 56 4.06 -6.80 5.53
C LEU A 56 4.10 -5.32 5.12
N VAL A 57 3.72 -5.02 3.87
CA VAL A 57 3.61 -3.63 3.38
C VAL A 57 2.57 -2.84 4.17
N ALA A 58 1.44 -3.47 4.49
CA ALA A 58 0.40 -2.85 5.31
C ALA A 58 0.92 -2.47 6.70
N LEU A 59 1.60 -3.39 7.37
CA LEU A 59 2.19 -3.16 8.69
C LEU A 59 3.26 -2.07 8.64
N LEU A 60 4.10 -2.06 7.61
CA LEU A 60 5.11 -1.01 7.40
C LEU A 60 4.45 0.38 7.30
N LEU A 61 3.40 0.53 6.49
CA LEU A 61 2.69 1.79 6.33
C LEU A 61 2.03 2.24 7.64
N LEU A 62 1.31 1.34 8.32
CA LEU A 62 0.61 1.66 9.57
C LEU A 62 1.59 1.97 10.71
N ALA A 63 2.73 1.27 10.79
CA ALA A 63 3.78 1.56 11.77
C ALA A 63 4.45 2.93 11.54
N ALA A 64 4.45 3.43 10.30
CA ALA A 64 4.98 4.75 9.97
C ALA A 64 4.01 5.90 10.30
N LEU A 65 2.71 5.60 10.53
CA LEU A 65 1.65 6.58 10.74
C LEU A 65 1.93 7.60 11.86
N PRO A 66 2.45 7.21 13.05
CA PRO A 66 2.68 8.15 14.14
C PRO A 66 3.82 9.15 13.87
N ARG A 67 4.65 8.90 12.85
CA ARG A 67 5.88 9.65 12.58
C ARG A 67 5.84 10.29 11.20
N PRO A 68 5.41 11.57 11.04
CA PRO A 68 5.28 12.23 9.75
C PRO A 68 6.56 12.22 8.90
N ALA A 69 7.73 12.27 9.55
CA ALA A 69 9.04 12.20 8.89
C ALA A 69 9.38 10.82 8.32
N VAL A 70 8.79 9.75 8.88
CA VAL A 70 8.97 8.36 8.41
C VAL A 70 7.89 7.99 7.41
N ALA A 71 6.65 8.46 7.63
CA ALA A 71 5.49 8.17 6.78
C ALA A 71 5.76 8.44 5.30
N TRP A 72 6.31 9.60 4.94
CA TRP A 72 6.58 9.90 3.53
C TRP A 72 7.65 8.99 2.90
N ARG A 73 8.66 8.56 3.67
CA ARG A 73 9.69 7.62 3.19
C ARG A 73 9.09 6.25 2.95
N ALA A 74 8.25 5.78 3.88
CA ALA A 74 7.52 4.52 3.74
C ALA A 74 6.59 4.56 2.52
N VAL A 75 5.81 5.64 2.35
CA VAL A 75 4.94 5.82 1.17
C VAL A 75 5.75 5.85 -0.12
N LEU A 76 6.88 6.56 -0.15
CA LEU A 76 7.75 6.60 -1.33
C LEU A 76 8.31 5.21 -1.67
N ALA A 77 8.84 4.49 -0.68
CA ALA A 77 9.38 3.14 -0.88
C ALA A 77 8.30 2.16 -1.39
N VAL A 78 7.11 2.18 -0.80
CA VAL A 78 5.97 1.36 -1.23
C VAL A 78 5.47 1.77 -2.61
N GLY A 79 5.45 3.07 -2.91
CA GLY A 79 5.12 3.58 -4.24
C GLY A 79 6.09 3.09 -5.31
N CYS A 80 7.40 3.11 -5.02
CA CYS A 80 8.42 2.57 -5.91
C CYS A 80 8.29 1.06 -6.09
N LEU A 81 8.00 0.30 -5.02
CA LEU A 81 7.76 -1.14 -5.09
C LEU A 81 6.60 -1.45 -6.04
N TYR A 82 5.45 -0.82 -5.84
CA TYR A 82 4.28 -1.04 -6.71
C TYR A 82 4.46 -0.53 -8.13
N ALA A 83 5.24 0.54 -8.33
CA ALA A 83 5.62 0.99 -9.67
C ALA A 83 6.48 -0.08 -10.38
N ALA A 84 7.46 -0.66 -9.68
CA ALA A 84 8.30 -1.72 -10.22
C ALA A 84 7.48 -2.97 -10.56
N GLU A 85 6.61 -3.43 -9.65
CA GLU A 85 5.70 -4.56 -9.90
C GLU A 85 4.77 -4.31 -11.09
N ALA A 86 4.24 -3.10 -11.24
CA ALA A 86 3.42 -2.72 -12.38
C ALA A 86 4.21 -2.75 -13.70
N VAL A 87 5.45 -2.25 -13.70
CA VAL A 87 6.32 -2.27 -14.89
C VAL A 87 6.66 -3.71 -15.27
N ILE A 88 7.15 -4.50 -14.32
CA ILE A 88 7.52 -5.91 -14.54
C ILE A 88 6.32 -6.69 -15.08
N GLY A 89 5.14 -6.58 -14.44
CA GLY A 89 3.95 -7.30 -14.86
C GLY A 89 3.40 -6.90 -16.24
N ASN A 90 3.76 -5.71 -16.76
CA ASN A 90 3.43 -5.31 -18.13
C ASN A 90 4.50 -5.74 -19.15
N LEU A 91 5.76 -5.90 -18.73
CA LEU A 91 6.86 -6.32 -19.60
C LEU A 91 6.93 -7.85 -19.79
N ASP A 92 6.71 -8.62 -18.72
CA ASP A 92 6.81 -10.09 -18.72
C ASP A 92 5.54 -10.81 -19.25
N GLY A 93 4.65 -10.10 -19.95
CA GLY A 93 3.50 -10.72 -20.62
C GLY A 93 2.34 -11.15 -19.71
N GLY A 94 2.39 -10.81 -18.41
CA GLY A 94 1.36 -11.16 -17.44
C GLY A 94 1.77 -12.13 -16.36
N ASP A 95 3.06 -12.46 -16.23
CA ASP A 95 3.64 -13.19 -15.11
C ASP A 95 4.73 -12.34 -14.42
N ILE A 96 4.94 -12.49 -13.11
CA ILE A 96 6.14 -11.99 -12.42
C ILE A 96 7.19 -13.10 -12.52
N LEU A 97 8.29 -12.82 -13.22
CA LEU A 97 9.43 -13.74 -13.38
C LEU A 97 9.05 -15.11 -14.00
N GLY A 98 7.95 -15.18 -14.76
CA GLY A 98 7.49 -16.42 -15.42
C GLY A 98 6.91 -17.50 -14.50
N VAL A 99 6.67 -17.18 -13.22
CA VAL A 99 6.17 -18.16 -12.21
C VAL A 99 4.83 -17.74 -11.61
N ILE A 100 4.59 -16.44 -11.44
CA ILE A 100 3.40 -15.93 -10.75
C ILE A 100 2.52 -15.13 -11.70
N PRO A 101 1.35 -15.62 -12.12
CA PRO A 101 0.43 -14.87 -12.94
C PRO A 101 0.01 -13.58 -12.23
N VAL A 102 0.24 -12.50 -12.95
CA VAL A 102 -0.27 -11.16 -12.69
C VAL A 102 -1.72 -11.17 -13.12
N ASP A 103 -2.61 -11.38 -12.15
CA ASP A 103 -4.04 -11.27 -12.40
C ASP A 103 -4.37 -9.89 -12.98
N ALA A 104 -5.44 -9.82 -13.78
CA ALA A 104 -5.93 -8.55 -14.34
C ALA A 104 -6.11 -7.44 -13.28
N ARG A 105 -6.39 -7.85 -12.03
CA ARG A 105 -6.47 -6.99 -10.86
C ARG A 105 -5.15 -6.26 -10.56
N ASP A 106 -4.02 -6.95 -10.61
CA ASP A 106 -2.71 -6.38 -10.27
C ASP A 106 -2.30 -5.31 -11.27
N ARG A 107 -2.67 -5.51 -12.54
CA ARG A 107 -2.48 -4.52 -13.61
C ARG A 107 -3.21 -3.20 -13.33
N VAL A 108 -4.21 -3.21 -12.46
CA VAL A 108 -4.94 -1.99 -12.05
C VAL A 108 -4.47 -1.51 -10.68
N VAL A 109 -4.35 -2.41 -9.70
CA VAL A 109 -4.06 -2.06 -8.31
C VAL A 109 -2.64 -1.49 -8.16
N HIS A 110 -1.62 -2.14 -8.71
CA HIS A 110 -0.23 -1.69 -8.56
C HIS A 110 0.01 -0.27 -9.13
N PRO A 111 -0.37 0.05 -10.39
CA PRO A 111 -0.19 1.41 -10.89
C PRO A 111 -1.05 2.43 -10.13
N THR A 112 -2.26 2.07 -9.71
CA THR A 112 -3.10 2.96 -8.90
C THR A 112 -2.44 3.32 -7.57
N LEU A 113 -1.91 2.32 -6.85
CA LEU A 113 -1.20 2.55 -5.58
C LEU A 113 0.07 3.38 -5.80
N ALA A 114 0.84 3.09 -6.85
CA ALA A 114 2.04 3.85 -7.20
C ALA A 114 1.74 5.33 -7.49
N VAL A 115 0.72 5.61 -8.31
CA VAL A 115 0.30 6.99 -8.64
C VAL A 115 -0.18 7.71 -7.38
N LEU A 116 -1.00 7.08 -6.55
CA LEU A 116 -1.48 7.67 -5.30
C LEU A 116 -0.31 7.97 -4.33
N ALA A 117 0.70 7.10 -4.27
CA ALA A 117 1.89 7.32 -3.45
C ALA A 117 2.68 8.54 -3.94
N LEU A 118 2.89 8.64 -5.26
CA LEU A 118 3.55 9.79 -5.88
C LEU A 118 2.80 11.09 -5.57
N LEU A 119 1.48 11.11 -5.77
CA LEU A 119 0.65 12.29 -5.49
C LEU A 119 0.71 12.69 -4.00
N ALA A 120 0.69 11.73 -3.08
CA ALA A 120 0.79 11.99 -1.64
C ALA A 120 2.15 12.61 -1.27
N VAL A 121 3.24 12.11 -1.88
CA VAL A 121 4.59 12.63 -1.68
C VAL A 121 4.74 14.04 -2.28
N LEU A 122 4.23 14.28 -3.50
CA LEU A 122 4.25 15.60 -4.13
C LEU A 122 3.45 16.63 -3.34
N ALA A 123 2.26 16.26 -2.86
CA ALA A 123 1.41 17.12 -2.03
C ALA A 123 2.12 17.56 -0.72
N ARG A 124 2.97 16.70 -0.16
CA ARG A 124 3.82 17.07 0.99
C ARG A 124 4.85 18.13 0.63
N PHE A 125 5.55 17.98 -0.49
CA PHE A 125 6.58 18.93 -0.91
C PHE A 125 5.97 20.30 -1.24
N ARG A 126 4.79 20.34 -1.89
CA ARG A 126 4.06 21.58 -2.18
C ARG A 126 3.62 22.38 -0.96
N ARG A 127 3.50 21.75 0.22
CA ARG A 127 3.14 22.45 1.47
C ARG A 127 4.36 22.94 2.27
N ARG A 128 5.57 22.65 1.80
CA ARG A 128 6.83 23.01 2.48
C ARG A 128 7.66 24.06 1.75
N GLY A 129 7.36 24.32 0.47
CA GLY A 129 7.86 25.48 -0.28
C GLY A 129 6.83 26.59 -0.25
#